data_AF-A0AAE3ZGG8-F1
#
_entry.id   AF-A0AAE3ZGG8-F1
#
_cell.length_a   1.000
_cell.length_b   1.000
_cell.length_c   1.000
_cell.angle_alpha   90.00
_cell.angle_beta   90.00
_cell.angle_gamma   90.00
#
_symmetry.space_group_name_H-M   'P 1'
#
loop_
_entity.id
_entity.type
_entity.pdbx_description
1 polymer ?
#
loop_
_entity_poly.entity_id
_entity_poly.type
_entity_poly.pdbx_seq_one_letter_code
_entity_poly.pdbx_strand_id
1 'polypeptide(L)' 'MTVVVITRYYDITADLVIAALARRDVPTARFDLQSSAACPCPTHY' A
#
# COMPACT_ATOMS: atom_id res chain seq x y z
N MET A 1 -19.91 -0.39 -2.57
CA MET A 1 -19.09 -0.56 -1.34
C MET A 1 -17.66 -0.80 -1.80
N THR A 2 -16.70 -0.01 -1.33
CA THR A 2 -15.30 -0.05 -1.82
C THR A 2 -14.39 -0.59 -0.72
N VAL A 3 -13.52 -1.55 -1.05
CA VAL A 3 -12.57 -2.16 -0.11
C VAL A 3 -11.25 -1.39 -0.15
N VAL A 4 -10.78 -0.93 1.00
CA VAL A 4 -9.49 -0.24 1.11
C VAL A 4 -8.45 -1.23 1.63
N VAL A 5 -7.40 -1.48 0.84
CA VAL A 5 -6.28 -2.34 1.20
C VAL A 5 -5.15 -1.46 1.72
N ILE A 6 -4.93 -1.48 3.03
CA ILE A 6 -3.88 -0.71 3.69
C ILE A 6 -2.64 -1.59 3.80
N THR A 7 -1.52 -1.14 3.25
CA THR A 7 -0.28 -1.93 3.16
C THR A 7 0.91 -1.15 3.68
N ARG A 8 2.01 -1.85 3.96
CA ARG A 8 3.34 -1.25 4.21
C ARG A 8 4.27 -1.63 3.05
N TYR A 9 5.40 -0.92 2.95
CA TYR A 9 6.44 -1.06 1.91
C TYR A 9 6.58 -2.50 1.34
N TYR A 10 6.36 -2.65 0.03
CA TYR A 10 6.49 -3.91 -0.75
C TYR A 10 5.79 -5.16 -0.17
N ASP A 11 4.51 -5.04 0.19
CA ASP A 11 3.68 -6.22 0.54
C ASP A 11 3.10 -6.92 -0.70
N ILE A 12 3.75 -7.99 -1.16
CA ILE A 12 3.31 -8.83 -2.30
C ILE A 12 1.94 -9.45 -2.04
N THR A 13 1.59 -9.69 -0.77
CA THR A 13 0.29 -10.27 -0.39
C THR A 13 -0.86 -9.33 -0.77
N ALA A 14 -0.63 -8.02 -0.68
CA ALA A 14 -1.63 -7.04 -1.04
C ALA A 14 -1.98 -7.08 -2.52
N ASP A 15 -0.99 -7.31 -3.39
CA ASP A 15 -1.22 -7.43 -4.83
C ASP A 15 -2.06 -8.68 -5.16
N LEU A 16 -1.84 -9.78 -4.45
CA LEU A 16 -2.67 -10.99 -4.58
C LEU A 16 -4.12 -10.76 -4.12
N VAL A 17 -4.32 -10.03 -3.02
CA VAL A 17 -5.66 -9.69 -2.52
C VAL A 17 -6.39 -8.76 -3.48
N ILE A 18 -5.72 -7.72 -4.00
CA ILE A 18 -6.29 -6.80 -4.98
C ILE A 18 -6.69 -7.56 -6.25
N ALA A 19 -5.82 -8.45 -6.75
CA ALA A 19 -6.14 -9.28 -7.92
C ALA A 19 -7.34 -10.20 -7.68
N ALA A 20 -7.47 -10.78 -6.48
CA ALA A 20 -8.60 -11.62 -6.12
C ALA A 20 -9.93 -10.83 -6.02
N LEU A 21 -9.88 -9.61 -5.51
CA LEU A 21 -11.04 -8.72 -5.40
C LEU A 21 -11.48 -8.18 -6.77
N ALA A 22 -10.52 -7.86 -7.65
CA ALA A 22 -10.80 -7.45 -9.02
C ALA A 22 -11.53 -8.55 -9.82
N ARG A 23 -11.18 -9.83 -9.62
CA ARG A 23 -11.88 -10.98 -10.24
C ARG A 23 -13.33 -11.15 -9.77
N ARG A 24 -13.75 -10.46 -8.70
CA ARG A 24 -15.10 -10.48 -8.15
C ARG A 24 -15.87 -9.19 -8.42
N ASP A 25 -15.34 -8.34 -9.30
CA ASP A 25 -15.89 -6.99 -9.60
C ASP A 25 -16.06 -6.12 -8.35
N VAL A 26 -15.22 -6.34 -7.33
CA VAL A 26 -15.23 -5.54 -6.11
C VAL A 26 -14.31 -4.34 -6.32
N PRO A 27 -14.81 -3.10 -6.24
CA PRO A 27 -13.97 -1.92 -6.36
C PRO A 27 -13.01 -1.82 -5.16
N THR A 28 -11.71 -1.70 -5.45
CA THR A 28 -10.63 -1.65 -4.47
C THR A 28 -9.76 -0.41 -4.59
N ALA A 29 -9.32 0.13 -3.46
CA ALA A 29 -8.31 1.19 -3.39
C ALA A 29 -7.13 0.72 -2.54
N ARG A 30 -5.90 1.00 -2.99
CA ARG A 30 -4.67 0.70 -2.24
C ARG A 30 -4.19 1.96 -1.52
N PHE A 31 -3.85 1.81 -0.24
CA PHE A 31 -3.23 2.86 0.56
C PHE A 31 -1.93 2.33 1.16
N ASP A 32 -0.80 2.75 0.59
CA ASP A 32 0.52 2.43 1.12
C ASP A 32 0.85 3.40 2.27
N LEU A 33 1.01 2.85 3.47
CA LEU A 33 1.58 3.58 4.60
C LEU A 33 3.04 3.88 4.26
N GLN A 34 3.28 5.09 3.74
CA GLN A 34 4.63 5.63 3.68
C GLN A 34 5.20 5.60 5.11
N SER A 35 6.28 4.86 5.30
CA SER A 35 7.08 5.01 6.51
C SER A 35 7.59 6.46 6.49
N SER A 36 7.21 7.26 7.48
CA SER A 36 7.70 8.62 7.68
C SER A 36 9.19 8.67 8.06
N ALA A 37 9.97 7.62 7.78
CA ALA A 37 11.43 7.59 7.91
C ALA A 37 12.14 8.36 6.77
N ALA A 38 11.63 9.55 6.42
CA ALA A 38 12.31 10.51 5.56
C ALA A 38 12.15 11.93 6.11
N CYS A 39 12.56 12.14 7.36
CA CYS A 39 13.40 13.29 7.65
C CYS A 39 14.86 12.83 7.45
N PRO A 40 15.50 13.01 6.28
CA PRO A 40 16.94 13.10 6.28
C PRO A 40 17.29 14.40 6.99
N CYS A 41 17.66 14.31 8.27
CA CYS A 41 18.39 15.38 8.93
C CYS A 41 19.61 15.71 8.05
N PRO A 42 19.90 16.98 7.75
CA PRO A 42 21.04 17.34 6.92
C PRO A 42 22.30 16.97 7.68
N THR A 43 22.93 15.85 7.31
CA THR A 43 24.24 15.52 7.85
C THR A 43 25.25 16.05 6.85
N HIS A 44 25.72 17.27 7.12
CA HIS A 44 27.01 17.74 6.61
C HIS A 44 28.06 16.69 6.98
N TYR A 45 28.66 16.07 5.98
CA TYR A 45 30.04 15.58 6.01
C TYR A 45 30.64 15.79 4.63
#